data_AF-A0A1Q9LRC9-F1
#
_entry.id   AF-A0A1Q9LRC9-F1
#
_cell.length_a   1.000
_cell.length_b   1.000
_cell.length_c   1.000
_cell.angle_alpha   90.00
_cell.angle_beta   90.00
_cell.angle_gamma   90.00
#
_symmetry.space_group_name_H-M   'P 1'
#
loop_
_entity.id
_entity.type
_entity.pdbx_description
1 polymer ?
#
loop_
_entity_poly.entity_id
_entity_poly.type
_entity_poly.pdbx_seq_one_letter_code
_entity_poly.pdbx_strand_id
1 'polypeptide(L)'
;MSSRAGGTTGSTVVSVDATMKMIRGDLGVDATEVVEPGALLNLAPRLPLRVDVAGGGPVGLAFACSVQALLGRDVVVRVFDRRWKRAGDRVVWRDAADGNRRREQVVTLQSNVWSALPPRVQRALFVEGRYGEMWPLGPDSPAERGRPRNIKIRWIEDCLLDLAQDHYGVDVVPEAYTPPATPVEGGVLAICDGARSATRAALAAGFGTPNPDLYSLDGTPLQERVLGIRINARVPDEHTVPLTVAQNRFLFNSLGGGFINMRLTAEEATEVQSIGRFGPVDCIGKQGCTVRPDGYRFVCDRHQATFKPSVDRLSFLWPRIQDGLRLFGAEWGDVVGITSFTLGMTQNSRFTAQLSAGSYAFLLGDAANSLHFWPGRGLNTGLKSALSLVGTLKSRWRGKPLRLADFAAHEGYMQQLQFREKMRAWTTMVMPDEQGRPHGIEDRIRAGFEGPHDRQALIGELFARVRAVKSRLVDRMGSLAADEWYLDRLHSLSDATLKSLLNSAPWITREVGGDEVPVQPLDYPAERGARVLALA
;
A
#
# COMPACT_ATOMS: atom_id res chain seq x y z
N MET A 1 84.73 -5.90 25.33
CA MET A 1 84.42 -5.58 23.92
C MET A 1 82.89 -5.63 23.80
N SER A 2 82.20 -4.58 24.23
CA SER A 2 81.81 -3.37 23.44
C SER A 2 80.65 -3.71 22.51
N SER A 3 79.48 -3.08 22.52
CA SER A 3 78.92 -1.88 23.15
C SER A 3 77.40 -1.94 22.89
N ARG A 4 76.49 -1.70 23.86
CA ARG A 4 75.93 -0.38 24.29
C ARG A 4 75.36 0.43 23.12
N ALA A 5 74.22 1.11 23.17
CA ALA A 5 73.26 1.52 24.22
C ALA A 5 71.98 2.01 23.47
N GLY A 6 70.83 2.33 24.03
CA GLY A 6 70.29 2.57 25.39
C GLY A 6 68.87 3.13 25.15
N GLY A 7 67.84 2.73 25.90
CA GLY A 7 67.36 3.42 27.12
C GLY A 7 66.35 4.53 26.76
N THR A 8 65.23 4.79 27.43
CA THR A 8 64.66 4.38 28.73
C THR A 8 63.28 5.05 28.80
N THR A 9 62.18 4.34 29.11
CA THR A 9 61.38 4.39 30.37
C THR A 9 60.90 5.79 30.82
N GLY A 10 59.67 6.02 31.25
CA GLY A 10 58.61 5.09 31.61
C GLY A 10 57.31 5.78 32.07
N SER A 11 56.37 4.92 32.41
CA SER A 11 55.01 5.11 32.95
C SER A 11 54.89 6.02 34.17
N THR A 12 53.69 6.56 34.42
CA THR A 12 52.90 6.28 35.65
C THR A 12 51.43 6.68 35.41
N VAL A 13 50.51 5.83 35.89
CA VAL A 13 49.05 5.97 35.92
C VAL A 13 48.62 6.51 37.28
N VAL A 14 47.67 7.47 37.35
CA VAL A 14 46.69 7.61 38.46
C VAL A 14 45.41 8.27 37.94
N SER A 15 44.24 7.72 38.30
CA SER A 15 42.89 8.22 38.04
C SER A 15 42.45 9.30 39.03
N VAL A 16 41.32 9.96 38.79
CA VAL A 16 40.12 10.02 39.65
C VAL A 16 39.26 11.23 39.26
N ASP A 17 37.97 10.94 39.12
CA ASP A 17 36.82 11.80 38.89
C ASP A 17 36.45 12.61 40.15
N ALA A 18 36.05 13.89 40.02
CA ALA A 18 35.28 14.61 41.04
C ALA A 18 34.66 15.91 40.51
N THR A 19 33.34 15.99 40.66
CA THR A 19 32.46 17.14 40.38
C THR A 19 32.35 18.06 41.62
N MET A 20 31.96 19.32 41.38
CA MET A 20 31.18 20.24 42.26
C MET A 20 31.93 21.26 43.16
N LYS A 21 31.89 22.57 42.81
CA LYS A 21 31.07 23.66 43.46
C LYS A 21 31.63 25.10 43.31
N MET A 22 30.70 26.00 42.94
CA MET A 22 30.44 27.38 43.40
C MET A 22 31.47 28.52 43.14
N ILE A 23 31.16 29.51 42.29
CA ILE A 23 30.34 30.76 42.43
C ILE A 23 31.21 32.03 42.68
N ARG A 24 30.95 33.05 41.84
CA ARG A 24 31.12 34.53 41.97
C ARG A 24 32.38 35.23 41.44
N GLY A 25 32.12 36.38 40.78
CA GLY A 25 33.03 37.47 40.47
C GLY A 25 33.06 37.76 38.97
N ASP A 26 32.06 38.40 38.40
CA ASP A 26 31.88 39.87 38.27
C ASP A 26 32.41 40.44 36.94
N LEU A 27 31.59 41.34 36.42
CA LEU A 27 31.64 41.98 35.12
C LEU A 27 32.89 42.86 34.94
N GLY A 28 33.57 42.72 33.80
CA GLY A 28 34.67 43.58 33.38
C GLY A 28 34.91 43.50 31.89
N VAL A 29 35.05 44.64 31.25
CA VAL A 29 34.82 44.93 29.82
C VAL A 29 36.07 44.70 28.95
N ASP A 30 35.81 44.51 27.65
CA ASP A 30 36.67 44.69 26.46
C ASP A 30 37.84 43.73 26.18
N ALA A 31 37.68 42.98 25.08
CA ALA A 31 38.75 42.80 24.10
C ALA A 31 38.14 42.67 22.70
N THR A 32 38.53 43.59 21.84
CA THR A 32 38.35 43.59 20.39
C THR A 32 38.67 42.22 19.79
N GLU A 33 37.63 41.50 19.34
CA GLU A 33 37.82 40.32 18.50
C GLU A 33 38.41 40.76 17.16
N VAL A 34 39.72 40.55 17.05
CA VAL A 34 40.43 40.46 15.78
C VAL A 34 39.77 39.32 15.00
N VAL A 35 38.93 39.68 14.03
CA VAL A 35 38.42 38.74 13.04
C VAL A 35 39.63 38.26 12.23
N GLU A 36 40.09 37.04 12.50
CA GLU A 36 41.11 36.41 11.66
C GLU A 36 40.63 36.35 10.21
N PRO A 37 41.42 36.80 9.23
CA PRO A 37 41.11 36.68 7.81
C PRO A 37 41.36 35.23 7.35
N GLY A 38 40.51 34.31 7.82
CA GLY A 38 40.56 32.88 7.51
C GLY A 38 39.18 32.20 7.41
N ALA A 39 38.10 32.89 7.77
CA ALA A 39 36.75 32.31 7.83
C ALA A 39 35.92 32.41 6.53
N LEU A 40 36.56 32.59 5.36
CA LEU A 40 35.93 32.32 4.06
C LEU A 40 36.14 30.85 3.69
N LEU A 41 35.64 29.95 4.54
CA LEU A 41 35.56 28.53 4.25
C LEU A 41 34.56 28.29 3.10
N ASN A 42 35.10 27.96 1.93
CA ASN A 42 34.50 27.11 0.88
C ASN A 42 32.96 27.03 0.87
N LEU A 43 32.30 28.10 0.40
CA LEU A 43 30.93 28.05 -0.10
C LEU A 43 30.92 27.48 -1.52
N ALA A 44 31.44 26.27 -1.72
CA ALA A 44 31.13 25.53 -2.94
C ALA A 44 29.61 25.38 -2.99
N PRO A 45 28.93 25.77 -4.09
CA PRO A 45 27.48 25.71 -4.16
C PRO A 45 27.03 24.27 -3.90
N ARG A 46 26.24 24.08 -2.84
CA ARG A 46 25.63 22.78 -2.52
C ARG A 46 24.73 22.40 -3.69
N LEU A 47 25.18 21.44 -4.50
CA LEU A 47 24.34 20.87 -5.54
C LEU A 47 23.15 20.19 -4.87
N PRO A 48 21.91 20.40 -5.35
CA PRO A 48 20.73 19.77 -4.79
C PRO A 48 20.78 18.25 -5.03
N LEU A 49 20.16 17.49 -4.13
CA LEU A 49 19.98 16.05 -4.29
C LEU A 49 19.12 15.80 -5.53
N ARG A 50 19.61 15.00 -6.48
CA ARG A 50 18.81 14.58 -7.62
C ARG A 50 18.04 13.32 -7.28
N VAL A 51 16.73 13.37 -7.45
CA VAL A 51 15.82 12.25 -7.17
C VAL A 51 15.00 11.95 -8.40
N ASP A 52 15.20 10.77 -8.98
CA ASP A 52 14.33 10.23 -10.01
C ASP A 52 13.35 9.23 -9.39
N VAL A 53 12.10 9.25 -9.85
CA VAL A 53 11.04 8.35 -9.43
C VAL A 53 10.50 7.60 -10.65
N ALA A 54 10.71 6.29 -10.68
CA ALA A 54 10.12 5.42 -11.69
C ALA A 54 8.72 5.00 -11.24
N GLY A 55 7.68 5.57 -11.85
CA GLY A 55 6.27 5.28 -11.54
C GLY A 55 5.59 6.42 -10.79
N GLY A 56 4.56 7.00 -11.41
CA GLY A 56 3.75 8.11 -10.91
C GLY A 56 2.45 7.67 -10.23
N GLY A 57 2.40 6.46 -9.68
CA GLY A 57 1.28 6.03 -8.82
C GLY A 57 1.26 6.79 -7.48
N PRO A 58 0.27 6.52 -6.60
CA PRO A 58 0.12 7.15 -5.31
C PRO A 58 1.40 7.14 -4.46
N VAL A 59 2.14 6.02 -4.45
CA VAL A 59 3.38 5.90 -3.66
C VAL A 59 4.48 6.81 -4.22
N GLY A 60 4.72 6.78 -5.54
CA GLY A 60 5.76 7.59 -6.17
C GLY A 60 5.47 9.09 -6.08
N LEU A 61 4.22 9.50 -6.33
CA LEU A 61 3.83 10.91 -6.20
C LEU A 61 3.82 11.37 -4.74
N ALA A 62 3.37 10.53 -3.79
CA ALA A 62 3.44 10.88 -2.36
C ALA A 62 4.88 11.01 -1.88
N PHE A 63 5.77 10.12 -2.32
CA PHE A 63 7.22 10.22 -2.07
C PHE A 63 7.77 11.55 -2.60
N ALA A 64 7.51 11.86 -3.88
CA ALA A 64 7.96 13.08 -4.54
C ALA A 64 7.47 14.35 -3.82
N CYS A 65 6.16 14.43 -3.53
CA CYS A 65 5.58 15.55 -2.79
C CYS A 65 6.20 15.69 -1.39
N SER A 66 6.42 14.57 -0.68
CA SER A 66 6.92 14.58 0.70
C SER A 66 8.40 14.97 0.78
N VAL A 67 9.24 14.45 -0.12
CA VAL A 67 10.67 14.82 -0.13
C VAL A 67 10.84 16.29 -0.54
N GLN A 68 10.07 16.76 -1.52
CA GLN A 68 10.08 18.16 -1.95
C GLN A 68 9.56 19.09 -0.84
N ALA A 69 8.51 18.70 -0.11
CA ALA A 69 8.01 19.44 1.05
C ALA A 69 9.05 19.59 2.18
N LEU A 70 9.90 18.58 2.39
CA LEU A 70 10.86 18.56 3.50
C LEU A 70 12.24 19.14 3.17
N LEU A 71 12.72 18.94 1.95
CA LEU A 71 14.04 19.39 1.51
C LEU A 71 13.98 20.68 0.68
N GLY A 72 12.83 21.02 0.09
CA GLY A 72 12.64 22.26 -0.65
C GLY A 72 13.70 22.44 -1.75
N ARG A 73 14.51 23.50 -1.63
CA ARG A 73 15.55 23.82 -2.62
C ARG A 73 16.75 22.88 -2.60
N ASP A 74 16.89 22.05 -1.57
CA ASP A 74 18.01 21.10 -1.44
C ASP A 74 17.79 19.82 -2.25
N VAL A 75 16.67 19.69 -2.98
CA VAL A 75 16.33 18.53 -3.80
C VAL A 75 15.73 18.98 -5.13
N VAL A 76 16.00 18.20 -6.18
CA VAL A 76 15.33 18.29 -7.49
C VAL A 76 14.73 16.92 -7.78
N VAL A 77 13.41 16.88 -7.95
CA VAL A 77 12.66 15.63 -8.12
C VAL A 77 12.08 15.55 -9.53
N ARG A 78 12.27 14.40 -10.18
CA ARG A 78 11.60 14.05 -11.43
C ARG A 78 10.80 12.76 -11.28
N VAL A 79 9.59 12.72 -11.82
CA VAL A 79 8.71 11.55 -11.77
C VAL A 79 8.35 11.11 -13.17
N PHE A 80 8.54 9.82 -13.47
CA PHE A 80 8.30 9.23 -14.78
C PHE A 80 7.09 8.31 -14.73
N ASP A 81 6.09 8.53 -15.58
CA ASP A 81 5.00 7.56 -15.79
C ASP A 81 4.49 7.55 -17.23
N ARG A 82 4.55 6.36 -17.85
CA ARG A 82 4.02 6.12 -19.20
C ARG A 82 2.50 6.29 -19.33
N ARG A 83 1.77 6.31 -18.21
CA ARG A 83 0.31 6.48 -18.19
C ARG A 83 -0.10 7.94 -18.25
N TRP A 84 0.84 8.86 -18.41
CA TRP A 84 0.55 10.28 -18.58
C TRP A 84 0.71 10.72 -20.05
N LYS A 85 0.17 11.91 -20.34
CA LYS A 85 0.34 12.62 -21.61
C LYS A 85 0.48 14.12 -21.32
N ARG A 86 1.12 14.86 -22.23
CA ARG A 86 1.06 16.32 -22.22
C ARG A 86 -0.28 16.78 -22.76
N ALA A 87 -0.91 17.73 -22.08
CA ALA A 87 -2.11 18.42 -22.50
C ALA A 87 -1.90 19.92 -22.26
N GLY A 88 -1.47 20.63 -23.32
CA GLY A 88 -1.02 22.01 -23.21
C GLY A 88 0.26 22.12 -22.37
N ASP A 89 0.24 22.99 -21.37
CA ASP A 89 1.31 23.21 -20.40
C ASP A 89 1.29 22.21 -19.23
N ARG A 90 0.28 21.34 -19.15
CA ARG A 90 0.13 20.37 -18.06
C ARG A 90 0.42 18.95 -18.50
N VAL A 91 0.81 18.13 -17.52
CA VAL A 91 0.80 16.67 -17.63
C VAL A 91 -0.45 16.13 -16.96
N VAL A 92 -1.18 15.30 -17.69
CA VAL A 92 -2.44 14.69 -17.25
C VAL A 92 -2.40 13.19 -17.44
N TRP A 93 -3.27 12.49 -16.71
CA TRP A 93 -3.47 11.07 -16.90
C TRP A 93 -4.06 10.77 -18.29
N ARG A 94 -3.53 9.74 -18.96
CA ARG A 94 -4.17 9.15 -20.13
C ARG A 94 -5.52 8.57 -19.74
N ASP A 95 -6.48 8.66 -20.65
CA ASP A 95 -7.85 8.19 -20.46
C ASP A 95 -8.21 7.07 -21.46
N ALA A 96 -9.49 6.70 -21.49
CA ALA A 96 -9.98 5.62 -22.35
C ALA A 96 -9.78 5.92 -23.84
N ALA A 97 -9.82 7.19 -24.27
CA ALA A 97 -9.55 7.57 -25.65
C ALA A 97 -8.08 7.36 -26.02
N ASP A 98 -7.16 7.43 -25.04
CA ASP A 98 -5.75 7.10 -25.23
C ASP A 98 -5.44 5.58 -25.06
N GLY A 99 -6.47 4.74 -24.93
CA GLY A 99 -6.32 3.31 -24.66
C GLY A 99 -5.89 2.98 -23.22
N ASN A 100 -5.92 3.95 -22.30
CA ASN A 100 -5.58 3.75 -20.90
C ASN A 100 -6.84 3.68 -20.02
N ARG A 101 -7.02 2.58 -19.28
CA ARG A 101 -8.10 2.46 -18.30
C ARG A 101 -7.51 2.52 -16.90
N ARG A 102 -7.80 3.63 -16.22
CA ARG A 102 -7.36 3.82 -14.83
C ARG A 102 -8.16 2.94 -13.88
N ARG A 103 -7.49 2.53 -12.81
CA ARG A 103 -8.13 1.77 -11.71
C ARG A 103 -9.16 2.64 -10.99
N GLU A 104 -10.30 2.02 -10.66
CA GLU A 104 -11.39 2.68 -9.93
C GLU A 104 -11.47 2.26 -8.45
N GLN A 105 -10.46 1.52 -7.97
CA GLN A 105 -10.42 0.95 -6.63
C GLN A 105 -10.54 2.00 -5.53
N VAL A 106 -11.19 1.59 -4.43
CA VAL A 106 -11.23 2.31 -3.15
C VAL A 106 -10.19 1.69 -2.23
N VAL A 107 -9.47 2.53 -1.51
CA VAL A 107 -8.48 2.13 -0.50
C VAL A 107 -8.80 2.78 0.83
N THR A 108 -8.53 2.06 1.91
CA THR A 108 -8.59 2.59 3.27
C THR A 108 -7.20 3.08 3.67
N LEU A 109 -7.04 4.37 3.96
CA LEU A 109 -5.82 4.93 4.55
C LEU A 109 -5.95 4.96 6.07
N GLN A 110 -4.98 4.39 6.77
CA GLN A 110 -4.94 4.37 8.24
C GLN A 110 -4.46 5.73 8.78
N SER A 111 -4.94 6.15 9.95
CA SER A 111 -4.62 7.49 10.45
C SER A 111 -3.17 7.69 10.83
N ASN A 112 -2.47 6.65 11.31
CA ASN A 112 -1.02 6.71 11.49
C ASN A 112 -0.24 6.98 10.19
N VAL A 113 -0.82 6.65 9.03
CA VAL A 113 -0.17 6.81 7.74
C VAL A 113 -0.55 8.14 7.11
N TRP A 114 -1.85 8.44 7.01
CA TRP A 114 -2.27 9.67 6.37
C TRP A 114 -1.88 10.93 7.17
N SER A 115 -1.77 10.83 8.51
CA SER A 115 -1.33 11.96 9.34
C SER A 115 0.14 12.31 9.16
N ALA A 116 0.94 11.41 8.59
CA ALA A 116 2.37 11.60 8.33
C ALA A 116 2.67 12.17 6.93
N LEU A 117 1.65 12.32 6.08
CA LEU A 117 1.77 13.01 4.80
C LEU A 117 1.92 14.52 5.01
N PRO A 118 2.45 15.28 4.02
CA PRO A 118 2.51 16.74 4.11
C PRO A 118 1.12 17.34 4.40
N PRO A 119 0.99 18.37 5.27
CA PRO A 119 -0.30 18.94 5.63
C PRO A 119 -1.14 19.37 4.42
N ARG A 120 -0.51 19.91 3.37
CA ARG A 120 -1.19 20.29 2.12
C ARG A 120 -1.71 19.09 1.34
N VAL A 121 -0.97 17.98 1.32
CA VAL A 121 -1.44 16.70 0.76
C VAL A 121 -2.66 16.22 1.54
N GLN A 122 -2.62 16.26 2.87
CA GLN A 122 -3.77 15.86 3.70
C GLN A 122 -5.02 16.69 3.35
N ARG A 123 -4.90 18.02 3.28
CA ARG A 123 -6.03 18.91 2.93
C ARG A 123 -6.57 18.66 1.52
N ALA A 124 -5.71 18.38 0.55
CA ALA A 124 -6.13 18.11 -0.83
C ALA A 124 -6.81 16.74 -0.98
N LEU A 125 -6.36 15.73 -0.23
CA LEU A 125 -6.93 14.38 -0.29
C LEU A 125 -8.28 14.31 0.42
N PHE A 126 -8.37 14.91 1.61
CA PHE A 126 -9.51 14.75 2.52
C PHE A 126 -10.47 15.93 2.46
N VAL A 127 -10.96 16.21 1.24
CA VAL A 127 -12.07 17.15 1.01
C VAL A 127 -13.40 16.43 1.23
N GLU A 128 -14.37 17.13 1.82
CA GLU A 128 -15.72 16.61 2.04
C GLU A 128 -16.32 15.99 0.77
N GLY A 129 -16.97 14.84 0.91
CA GLY A 129 -17.55 14.08 -0.21
C GLY A 129 -16.55 13.31 -1.09
N ARG A 130 -15.23 13.45 -0.87
CA ARG A 130 -14.19 12.69 -1.60
C ARG A 130 -13.61 11.51 -0.82
N TYR A 131 -13.88 11.45 0.47
CA TYR A 131 -13.54 10.33 1.34
C TYR A 131 -14.70 10.00 2.28
N GLY A 132 -14.68 8.79 2.83
CA GLY A 132 -15.56 8.36 3.93
C GLY A 132 -14.72 7.92 5.12
N GLU A 133 -15.16 8.22 6.34
CA GLU A 133 -14.54 7.66 7.52
C GLU A 133 -14.92 6.18 7.67
N MET A 134 -13.95 5.36 8.04
CA MET A 134 -14.10 3.91 8.16
C MET A 134 -13.90 3.48 9.61
N TRP A 135 -14.29 2.23 9.88
CA TRP A 135 -14.27 1.58 11.18
C TRP A 135 -13.60 0.21 11.08
N PRO A 136 -13.11 -0.38 12.19
CA PRO A 136 -13.05 0.17 13.54
C PRO A 136 -11.84 1.08 13.78
N LEU A 137 -11.84 1.80 14.91
CA LEU A 137 -10.60 2.32 15.48
C LEU A 137 -9.69 1.16 15.91
N GLY A 138 -8.39 1.37 15.88
CA GLY A 138 -7.41 0.36 16.24
C GLY A 138 -5.99 0.90 16.31
N PRO A 139 -4.99 0.04 16.55
CA PRO A 139 -3.60 0.48 16.70
C PRO A 139 -3.06 1.29 15.50
N ASP A 140 -3.51 0.97 14.28
CA ASP A 140 -3.17 1.72 13.06
C ASP A 140 -3.90 3.05 12.90
N SER A 141 -5.07 3.16 13.53
CA SER A 141 -5.89 4.36 13.50
C SER A 141 -6.39 4.69 14.90
N PRO A 142 -5.50 5.18 15.78
CA PRO A 142 -5.87 5.47 17.16
C PRO A 142 -6.74 6.73 17.23
N ALA A 143 -7.56 6.84 18.27
CA ALA A 143 -8.61 7.86 18.37
C ALA A 143 -8.04 9.29 18.26
N GLU A 144 -6.89 9.54 18.87
CA GLU A 144 -6.20 10.83 18.89
C GLU A 144 -5.67 11.28 17.53
N ARG A 145 -5.49 10.36 16.57
CA ARG A 145 -5.11 10.69 15.18
C ARG A 145 -6.28 10.70 14.22
N GLY A 146 -7.46 10.29 14.68
CA GLY A 146 -8.67 10.22 13.87
C GLY A 146 -8.88 8.86 13.20
N ARG A 147 -9.98 8.77 12.46
CA ARG A 147 -10.46 7.51 11.85
C ARG A 147 -9.65 7.12 10.60
N PRO A 148 -9.62 5.82 10.26
CA PRO A 148 -9.22 5.42 8.92
C PRO A 148 -10.18 6.01 7.88
N ARG A 149 -9.70 6.22 6.65
CA ARG A 149 -10.46 6.89 5.59
C ARG A 149 -10.47 6.11 4.29
N ASN A 150 -11.65 5.78 3.78
CA ASN A 150 -11.85 5.23 2.45
C ASN A 150 -11.80 6.35 1.41
N ILE A 151 -10.99 6.17 0.37
CA ILE A 151 -10.73 7.18 -0.66
C ILE A 151 -10.48 6.47 -2.00
N LYS A 152 -10.93 7.07 -3.11
CA LYS A 152 -10.71 6.50 -4.45
C LYS A 152 -9.25 6.70 -4.85
N ILE A 153 -8.58 5.65 -5.32
CA ILE A 153 -7.18 5.77 -5.78
C ILE A 153 -7.04 6.80 -6.89
N ARG A 154 -8.01 6.87 -7.81
CA ARG A 154 -8.02 7.86 -8.88
C ARG A 154 -7.94 9.30 -8.34
N TRP A 155 -8.70 9.59 -7.28
CA TRP A 155 -8.69 10.90 -6.63
C TRP A 155 -7.34 11.20 -5.97
N ILE A 156 -6.73 10.20 -5.30
CA ILE A 156 -5.37 10.34 -4.75
C ILE A 156 -4.37 10.67 -5.86
N GLU A 157 -4.40 9.90 -6.95
CA GLU A 157 -3.52 10.08 -8.11
C GLU A 157 -3.68 11.46 -8.77
N ASP A 158 -4.92 11.97 -8.86
CA ASP A 158 -5.20 13.29 -9.44
C ASP A 158 -4.68 14.40 -8.52
N CYS A 159 -5.07 14.39 -7.24
CA CYS A 159 -4.63 15.41 -6.28
C CYS A 159 -3.10 15.46 -6.12
N LEU A 160 -2.43 14.31 -6.07
CA LEU A 160 -0.99 14.27 -5.92
C LEU A 160 -0.25 14.73 -7.19
N LEU A 161 -0.78 14.43 -8.38
CA LEU A 161 -0.19 14.89 -9.64
C LEU A 161 -0.33 16.41 -9.79
N ASP A 162 -1.50 16.96 -9.42
CA ASP A 162 -1.72 18.41 -9.42
C ASP A 162 -0.82 19.10 -8.39
N LEU A 163 -0.74 18.59 -7.16
CA LEU A 163 0.16 19.15 -6.15
C LEU A 163 1.64 19.08 -6.55
N ALA A 164 2.07 17.97 -7.15
CA ALA A 164 3.43 17.79 -7.62
C ALA A 164 3.83 18.90 -8.62
N GLN A 165 2.96 19.15 -9.60
CA GLN A 165 3.17 20.18 -10.63
C GLN A 165 3.01 21.60 -10.07
N ASP A 166 1.87 21.90 -9.47
CA ASP A 166 1.43 23.27 -9.22
C ASP A 166 2.03 23.88 -7.96
N HIS A 167 2.39 23.05 -6.99
CA HIS A 167 2.84 23.52 -5.69
C HIS A 167 4.28 23.13 -5.38
N TYR A 168 4.64 21.89 -5.65
CA TYR A 168 5.95 21.37 -5.30
C TYR A 168 7.00 21.61 -6.40
N GLY A 169 6.59 21.95 -7.63
CA GLY A 169 7.51 22.18 -8.74
C GLY A 169 8.29 20.93 -9.12
N VAL A 170 7.69 19.76 -8.94
CA VAL A 170 8.24 18.46 -9.34
C VAL A 170 8.17 18.35 -10.87
N ASP A 171 9.26 17.94 -11.50
CA ASP A 171 9.30 17.68 -12.93
C ASP A 171 8.57 16.36 -13.24
N VAL A 172 7.44 16.43 -13.91
CA VAL A 172 6.63 15.25 -14.26
C VAL A 172 6.81 14.91 -15.73
N VAL A 173 7.33 13.71 -15.98
CA VAL A 173 7.75 13.24 -17.30
C VAL A 173 6.78 12.15 -17.78
N PRO A 174 6.01 12.37 -18.87
CA PRO A 174 4.99 11.44 -19.35
C PRO A 174 5.58 10.28 -20.18
N GLU A 175 6.62 9.65 -19.65
CA GLU A 175 7.39 8.59 -20.31
C GLU A 175 7.68 7.45 -19.31
N ALA A 176 8.01 6.27 -19.83
CA ALA A 176 8.54 5.20 -18.98
C ALA A 176 9.95 5.58 -18.51
N TYR A 177 10.26 5.33 -17.24
CA TYR A 177 11.63 5.50 -16.76
C TYR A 177 12.54 4.53 -17.51
N THR A 178 13.62 5.06 -18.06
CA THR A 178 14.69 4.28 -18.67
C THR A 178 15.96 4.54 -17.87
N PRO A 179 16.55 3.53 -17.21
CA PRO A 179 17.82 3.70 -16.52
C PRO A 179 18.87 4.25 -17.48
N PRO A 180 19.58 5.35 -17.13
CA PRO A 180 20.64 5.86 -17.98
C PRO A 180 21.81 4.86 -18.04
N ALA A 181 22.55 4.85 -19.15
CA ALA A 181 23.73 3.99 -19.31
C ALA A 181 24.79 4.22 -18.22
N THR A 182 24.87 5.44 -17.71
CA THR A 182 25.68 5.80 -16.53
C THR A 182 24.75 6.42 -15.49
N PRO A 183 24.64 5.84 -14.28
CA PRO A 183 23.85 6.43 -13.21
C PRO A 183 24.35 7.83 -12.88
N VAL A 184 23.42 8.75 -12.64
CA VAL A 184 23.72 10.11 -12.19
C VAL A 184 24.47 10.02 -10.87
N GLU A 185 25.69 10.55 -10.80
CA GLU A 185 26.50 10.57 -9.58
C GLU A 185 25.79 11.34 -8.46
N GLY A 186 25.78 10.78 -7.25
CA GLY A 186 25.08 11.37 -6.10
C GLY A 186 23.55 11.31 -6.17
N GLY A 187 22.98 10.56 -7.11
CA GLY A 187 21.53 10.50 -7.37
C GLY A 187 20.78 9.42 -6.58
N VAL A 188 19.50 9.63 -6.35
CA VAL A 188 18.57 8.66 -5.76
C VAL A 188 17.52 8.25 -6.80
N LEU A 189 17.29 6.95 -6.94
CA LEU A 189 16.20 6.38 -7.74
C LEU A 189 15.17 5.69 -6.84
N ALA A 190 13.94 6.19 -6.81
CA ALA A 190 12.82 5.54 -6.15
C ALA A 190 12.01 4.74 -7.18
N ILE A 191 11.96 3.41 -7.03
CA ILE A 191 11.27 2.49 -7.94
C ILE A 191 9.88 2.19 -7.38
N CYS A 192 8.85 2.74 -8.03
CA CYS A 192 7.43 2.74 -7.63
C CYS A 192 6.48 2.29 -8.76
N ASP A 193 6.99 1.69 -9.84
CA ASP A 193 6.28 1.31 -11.07
C ASP A 193 5.56 -0.06 -10.99
N GLY A 194 5.34 -0.55 -9.78
CA GLY A 194 4.42 -1.64 -9.45
C GLY A 194 5.00 -3.06 -9.41
N ALA A 195 4.15 -4.05 -9.15
CA ALA A 195 4.54 -5.46 -8.96
C ALA A 195 5.32 -6.07 -10.14
N ARG A 196 5.00 -5.62 -11.36
CA ARG A 196 5.66 -6.03 -12.63
C ARG A 196 6.64 -4.96 -13.11
N SER A 197 7.33 -4.31 -12.17
CA SER A 197 8.32 -3.27 -12.42
C SER A 197 9.40 -3.74 -13.40
N ALA A 198 9.44 -3.11 -14.57
CA ALA A 198 10.51 -3.31 -15.54
C ALA A 198 11.83 -2.70 -15.03
N THR A 199 11.73 -1.60 -14.26
CA THR A 199 12.88 -0.93 -13.66
C THR A 199 13.59 -1.83 -12.64
N ARG A 200 12.83 -2.50 -11.76
CA ARG A 200 13.36 -3.50 -10.83
C ARG A 200 14.00 -4.66 -11.57
N ALA A 201 13.36 -5.17 -12.62
CA ALA A 201 13.89 -6.27 -13.41
C ALA A 201 15.24 -5.92 -14.06
N ALA A 202 15.37 -4.70 -14.61
CA ALA A 202 16.62 -4.20 -15.18
C ALA A 202 17.73 -4.04 -14.13
N LEU A 203 17.38 -3.85 -12.86
CA LEU A 203 18.31 -3.67 -11.74
C LEU A 203 18.38 -4.89 -10.82
N ALA A 204 17.96 -6.07 -11.29
CA ALA A 204 17.91 -7.30 -10.50
C ALA A 204 19.26 -7.70 -9.89
N ALA A 205 20.38 -7.36 -10.54
CA ALA A 205 21.72 -7.60 -10.00
C ALA A 205 21.96 -6.89 -8.65
N GLY A 206 21.35 -5.72 -8.43
CA GLY A 206 21.49 -4.96 -7.19
C GLY A 206 20.55 -5.42 -6.07
N PHE A 207 19.31 -5.78 -6.43
CA PHE A 207 18.25 -6.15 -5.47
C PHE A 207 18.16 -7.65 -5.19
N GLY A 208 18.72 -8.49 -6.07
CA GLY A 208 18.51 -9.92 -6.07
C GLY A 208 17.17 -10.34 -6.70
N THR A 209 16.95 -11.66 -6.76
CA THR A 209 15.71 -12.25 -7.27
C THR A 209 14.72 -12.46 -6.12
N PRO A 210 13.46 -12.01 -6.24
CA PRO A 210 12.43 -12.32 -5.25
C PRO A 210 12.21 -13.83 -5.11
N ASN A 211 12.19 -14.34 -3.88
CA ASN A 211 12.05 -15.75 -3.58
C ASN A 211 10.58 -16.12 -3.22
N PRO A 212 9.89 -16.98 -3.99
CA PRO A 212 8.54 -17.45 -3.66
C PRO A 212 8.48 -18.61 -2.65
N ASP A 213 9.60 -19.28 -2.36
CA ASP A 213 9.64 -20.57 -1.65
C ASP A 213 9.03 -20.48 -0.23
N LEU A 214 9.21 -19.34 0.45
CA LEU A 214 8.62 -19.10 1.78
C LEU A 214 7.08 -19.04 1.77
N TYR A 215 6.48 -18.86 0.59
CA TYR A 215 5.04 -18.73 0.39
C TYR A 215 4.52 -19.84 -0.53
N SER A 216 5.04 -21.05 -0.32
CA SER A 216 4.72 -22.24 -1.10
C SER A 216 4.13 -23.34 -0.20
N LEU A 217 3.18 -24.09 -0.75
CA LEU A 217 2.69 -25.35 -0.19
C LEU A 217 3.19 -26.49 -1.06
N ASP A 218 3.78 -27.52 -0.45
CA ASP A 218 4.31 -28.69 -1.15
C ASP A 218 5.21 -28.35 -2.36
N GLY A 219 6.03 -27.30 -2.19
CA GLY A 219 6.95 -26.81 -3.23
C GLY A 219 6.31 -25.96 -4.34
N THR A 220 5.00 -25.69 -4.27
CA THR A 220 4.28 -24.85 -5.23
C THR A 220 3.90 -23.50 -4.62
N PRO A 221 4.28 -22.36 -5.22
CA PRO A 221 3.88 -21.05 -4.75
C PRO A 221 2.35 -20.93 -4.70
N LEU A 222 1.81 -20.58 -3.54
CA LEU A 222 0.38 -20.39 -3.39
C LEU A 222 -0.04 -19.09 -4.09
N GLN A 223 -1.03 -19.21 -4.97
CA GLN A 223 -1.61 -18.07 -5.68
C GLN A 223 -3.11 -18.07 -5.50
N GLU A 224 -3.68 -16.92 -5.15
CA GLU A 224 -5.13 -16.77 -5.06
C GLU A 224 -5.66 -15.97 -6.25
N ARG A 225 -6.73 -16.48 -6.84
CA ARG A 225 -7.53 -15.74 -7.80
C ARG A 225 -8.67 -15.03 -7.07
N VAL A 226 -8.81 -13.75 -7.32
CA VAL A 226 -9.88 -12.92 -6.73
C VAL A 226 -10.67 -12.23 -7.83
N LEU A 227 -11.99 -12.12 -7.63
CA LEU A 227 -12.84 -11.21 -8.40
C LEU A 227 -13.04 -9.92 -7.63
N GLY A 228 -12.85 -8.78 -8.30
CA GLY A 228 -13.28 -7.47 -7.81
C GLY A 228 -14.59 -7.07 -8.47
N ILE A 229 -15.68 -7.02 -7.70
CA ILE A 229 -17.03 -6.71 -8.16
C ILE A 229 -17.37 -5.30 -7.67
N ARG A 230 -17.45 -4.35 -8.60
CA ARG A 230 -17.82 -2.96 -8.31
C ARG A 230 -19.33 -2.83 -8.27
N ILE A 231 -19.85 -2.21 -7.22
CA ILE A 231 -21.26 -1.92 -7.03
C ILE A 231 -21.50 -0.43 -6.76
N ASN A 232 -22.70 0.07 -7.06
CA ASN A 232 -23.16 1.42 -6.70
C ASN A 232 -24.13 1.43 -5.49
N ALA A 233 -24.55 0.26 -5.00
CA ALA A 233 -25.44 0.13 -3.84
C ALA A 233 -24.84 0.85 -2.62
N ARG A 234 -25.67 1.62 -1.93
CA ARG A 234 -25.27 2.33 -0.70
C ARG A 234 -25.66 1.51 0.50
N VAL A 235 -24.65 0.96 1.17
CA VAL A 235 -24.80 0.19 2.39
C VAL A 235 -23.90 0.84 3.44
N PRO A 236 -24.40 1.17 4.65
CA PRO A 236 -23.57 1.77 5.69
C PRO A 236 -22.34 0.91 5.99
N ASP A 237 -21.17 1.54 5.97
CA ASP A 237 -19.86 0.92 6.13
C ASP A 237 -19.83 0.02 7.38
N GLU A 238 -20.29 0.56 8.51
CA GLU A 238 -20.32 -0.10 9.81
C GLU A 238 -21.18 -1.38 9.86
N HIS A 239 -22.20 -1.50 9.01
CA HIS A 239 -23.04 -2.70 8.94
C HIS A 239 -22.34 -3.86 8.21
N THR A 240 -21.41 -3.55 7.31
CA THR A 240 -20.78 -4.56 6.45
C THR A 240 -19.51 -5.16 7.07
N VAL A 241 -18.89 -4.47 8.03
CA VAL A 241 -17.68 -4.93 8.73
C VAL A 241 -17.91 -6.26 9.45
N PRO A 242 -18.99 -6.48 10.23
CA PRO A 242 -19.21 -7.78 10.87
C PRO A 242 -19.36 -8.94 9.88
N LEU A 243 -20.03 -8.72 8.75
CA LEU A 243 -20.19 -9.72 7.68
C LEU A 243 -18.85 -10.02 6.98
N THR A 244 -18.03 -8.99 6.77
CA THR A 244 -16.68 -9.17 6.21
C THR A 244 -15.80 -9.96 7.18
N VAL A 245 -15.77 -9.60 8.46
CA VAL A 245 -14.83 -10.19 9.43
C VAL A 245 -15.23 -11.61 9.87
N ALA A 246 -16.51 -11.98 9.77
CA ALA A 246 -17.00 -13.30 10.20
C ALA A 246 -16.64 -14.47 9.24
N GLN A 247 -16.10 -14.20 8.05
CA GLN A 247 -15.76 -15.19 7.02
C GLN A 247 -14.58 -14.69 6.14
N ASN A 248 -13.78 -15.55 5.51
CA ASN A 248 -12.62 -15.13 4.69
C ASN A 248 -12.86 -15.14 3.16
N ARG A 249 -14.06 -15.46 2.70
CA ARG A 249 -14.39 -15.58 1.28
C ARG A 249 -14.65 -14.23 0.59
N PHE A 250 -15.50 -13.40 1.20
CA PHE A 250 -15.88 -12.10 0.66
C PHE A 250 -15.35 -10.95 1.52
N LEU A 251 -15.06 -9.82 0.88
CA LEU A 251 -14.65 -8.61 1.57
C LEU A 251 -15.23 -7.39 0.86
N PHE A 252 -15.89 -6.52 1.61
CA PHE A 252 -16.49 -5.31 1.08
C PHE A 252 -15.72 -4.06 1.49
N ASN A 253 -15.31 -3.27 0.49
CA ASN A 253 -14.73 -1.94 0.66
C ASN A 253 -15.73 -0.90 0.15
N SER A 254 -16.36 -0.14 1.04
CA SER A 254 -17.43 0.81 0.71
C SER A 254 -16.94 2.26 0.59
N LEU A 255 -17.50 2.99 -0.39
CA LEU A 255 -17.39 4.45 -0.56
C LEU A 255 -18.40 4.93 -1.62
N GLY A 256 -19.61 5.34 -1.19
CA GLY A 256 -20.66 5.82 -2.11
C GLY A 256 -21.03 4.80 -3.19
N GLY A 257 -21.14 3.54 -2.78
CA GLY A 257 -20.95 2.33 -3.61
C GLY A 257 -19.86 1.46 -2.97
N GLY A 258 -19.27 0.52 -3.70
CA GLY A 258 -18.11 -0.21 -3.17
C GLY A 258 -17.55 -1.30 -4.08
N PHE A 259 -16.59 -2.04 -3.54
CA PHE A 259 -15.98 -3.21 -4.16
C PHE A 259 -16.18 -4.42 -3.26
N ILE A 260 -16.93 -5.40 -3.74
CA ILE A 260 -16.98 -6.74 -3.16
C ILE A 260 -15.88 -7.53 -3.81
N ASN A 261 -14.96 -8.03 -3.02
CA ASN A 261 -13.92 -8.92 -3.50
C ASN A 261 -14.24 -10.34 -3.06
N MET A 262 -14.11 -11.28 -3.98
CA MET A 262 -14.46 -12.68 -3.78
C MET A 262 -13.23 -13.54 -4.05
N ARG A 263 -12.76 -14.26 -3.03
CA ARG A 263 -11.76 -15.32 -3.21
C ARG A 263 -12.41 -16.49 -3.95
N LEU A 264 -11.71 -16.99 -4.96
CA LEU A 264 -12.17 -18.11 -5.78
C LEU A 264 -11.46 -19.39 -5.37
N THR A 265 -12.14 -20.53 -5.54
CA THR A 265 -11.46 -21.83 -5.62
C THR A 265 -10.73 -21.98 -6.96
N ALA A 266 -9.85 -22.97 -7.07
CA ALA A 266 -9.21 -23.32 -8.33
C ALA A 266 -10.24 -23.62 -9.44
N GLU A 267 -11.32 -24.35 -9.13
CA GLU A 267 -12.41 -24.65 -10.06
C GLU A 267 -13.16 -23.38 -10.49
N GLU A 268 -13.52 -22.52 -9.54
CA GLU A 268 -14.17 -21.24 -9.83
C GLU A 268 -13.30 -20.34 -10.70
N ALA A 269 -11.99 -20.33 -10.48
CA ALA A 269 -11.04 -19.60 -11.29
C ALA A 269 -11.05 -20.06 -12.76
N THR A 270 -11.37 -21.32 -13.04
CA THR A 270 -11.50 -21.81 -14.43
C THR A 270 -12.71 -21.24 -15.16
N GLU A 271 -13.77 -20.82 -14.46
CA GLU A 271 -14.94 -20.17 -15.07
C GLU A 271 -14.72 -18.69 -15.36
N VAL A 272 -13.61 -18.08 -14.91
CA VAL A 272 -13.26 -16.67 -15.18
C VAL A 272 -12.76 -16.51 -16.63
N GLN A 273 -13.65 -16.77 -17.58
CA GLN A 273 -13.42 -16.72 -19.01
C GLN A 273 -14.41 -15.79 -19.69
N SER A 274 -14.01 -15.23 -20.83
CA SER A 274 -14.92 -14.49 -21.71
C SER A 274 -15.04 -15.20 -23.06
N ILE A 275 -16.19 -15.08 -23.70
CA ILE A 275 -16.47 -15.63 -25.01
C ILE A 275 -16.56 -14.46 -25.99
N GLY A 276 -15.60 -14.38 -26.90
CA GLY A 276 -15.60 -13.43 -28.02
C GLY A 276 -16.31 -13.98 -29.25
N ARG A 277 -16.31 -13.19 -30.33
CA ARG A 277 -16.94 -13.56 -31.62
C ARG A 277 -16.41 -14.87 -32.22
N PHE A 278 -15.14 -15.18 -31.99
CA PHE A 278 -14.43 -16.31 -32.60
C PHE A 278 -14.04 -17.41 -31.60
N GLY A 279 -14.59 -17.39 -30.38
CA GLY A 279 -14.28 -18.37 -29.33
C GLY A 279 -13.84 -17.74 -28.00
N PRO A 280 -13.29 -18.55 -27.07
CA PRO A 280 -12.84 -18.08 -25.76
C PRO A 280 -11.73 -17.01 -25.85
N VAL A 281 -11.77 -16.05 -24.94
CA VAL A 281 -10.80 -14.96 -24.79
C VAL A 281 -10.43 -14.81 -23.31
N ASP A 282 -9.14 -14.88 -23.00
CA ASP A 282 -8.60 -14.76 -21.63
C ASP A 282 -8.51 -13.31 -21.13
N CYS A 283 -9.44 -12.45 -21.51
CA CYS A 283 -9.30 -11.00 -21.30
C CYS A 283 -9.39 -10.58 -19.82
N ILE A 284 -10.29 -11.18 -19.05
CA ILE A 284 -10.44 -10.86 -17.62
C ILE A 284 -9.28 -11.47 -16.81
N GLY A 285 -8.96 -12.74 -17.05
CA GLY A 285 -7.97 -13.49 -16.27
C GLY A 285 -6.50 -13.13 -16.56
N LYS A 286 -6.14 -12.78 -17.80
CA LYS A 286 -4.73 -12.48 -18.19
C LYS A 286 -4.49 -11.00 -18.52
N GLN A 287 -5.46 -10.36 -19.18
CA GLN A 287 -5.30 -8.98 -19.68
C GLN A 287 -5.81 -7.92 -18.70
N GLY A 288 -6.31 -8.33 -17.52
CA GLY A 288 -6.80 -7.41 -16.48
C GLY A 288 -8.00 -6.56 -16.93
N CYS A 289 -8.79 -7.06 -17.88
CA CYS A 289 -9.93 -6.32 -18.41
C CYS A 289 -11.06 -6.22 -17.37
N THR A 290 -11.85 -5.15 -17.48
CA THR A 290 -13.10 -5.00 -16.74
C THR A 290 -14.27 -5.38 -17.65
N VAL A 291 -15.15 -6.26 -17.19
CA VAL A 291 -16.46 -6.47 -17.83
C VAL A 291 -17.50 -5.60 -17.17
N ARG A 292 -18.42 -5.05 -17.96
CA ARG A 292 -19.49 -4.16 -17.49
C ARG A 292 -20.86 -4.71 -17.91
N PRO A 293 -21.93 -4.37 -17.18
CA PRO A 293 -23.27 -4.72 -17.61
C PRO A 293 -23.58 -4.14 -19.00
N ASP A 294 -24.23 -4.95 -19.82
CA ASP A 294 -24.80 -4.61 -21.12
C ASP A 294 -26.11 -5.39 -21.28
N GLY A 295 -27.23 -4.79 -20.87
CA GLY A 295 -28.50 -5.50 -20.73
C GLY A 295 -28.40 -6.62 -19.69
N TYR A 296 -28.64 -7.87 -20.11
CA TYR A 296 -28.59 -9.06 -19.25
C TYR A 296 -27.21 -9.76 -19.21
N ARG A 297 -26.23 -9.26 -19.97
CA ARG A 297 -24.89 -9.86 -20.09
C ARG A 297 -23.83 -8.92 -19.54
N PHE A 298 -22.63 -9.45 -19.32
CA PHE A 298 -21.45 -8.66 -18.96
C PHE A 298 -20.44 -8.68 -20.09
N VAL A 299 -20.07 -7.52 -20.62
CA VAL A 299 -19.22 -7.41 -21.82
C VAL A 299 -17.90 -6.73 -21.48
N CYS A 300 -16.82 -7.30 -21.98
CA CYS A 300 -15.49 -6.72 -21.92
C CYS A 300 -15.43 -5.48 -22.81
N ASP A 301 -15.11 -4.38 -22.16
CA ASP A 301 -15.00 -3.06 -22.77
C ASP A 301 -13.96 -2.94 -23.89
N ARG A 302 -12.92 -3.79 -23.87
CA ARG A 302 -11.80 -3.79 -24.83
C ARG A 302 -11.96 -4.80 -25.95
N HIS A 303 -12.42 -6.00 -25.62
CA HIS A 303 -12.47 -7.13 -26.57
C HIS A 303 -13.88 -7.46 -27.04
N GLN A 304 -14.90 -6.78 -26.51
CA GLN A 304 -16.32 -7.04 -26.79
C GLN A 304 -16.71 -8.50 -26.54
N ALA A 305 -15.98 -9.17 -25.63
CA ALA A 305 -16.20 -10.56 -25.25
C ALA A 305 -17.17 -10.63 -24.06
N THR A 306 -18.11 -11.56 -24.08
CA THR A 306 -19.10 -11.75 -23.01
C THR A 306 -18.51 -12.59 -21.88
N PHE A 307 -18.65 -12.15 -20.63
CA PHE A 307 -18.26 -12.91 -19.46
C PHE A 307 -19.12 -14.17 -19.35
N LYS A 308 -18.52 -15.33 -19.62
CA LYS A 308 -19.24 -16.60 -19.75
C LYS A 308 -20.16 -16.89 -18.55
N PRO A 309 -19.72 -16.74 -17.28
CA PRO A 309 -20.58 -17.01 -16.12
C PRO A 309 -21.91 -16.26 -16.15
N SER A 310 -21.94 -15.03 -16.68
CA SER A 310 -23.16 -14.22 -16.69
C SER A 310 -24.26 -14.71 -17.65
N VAL A 311 -23.93 -15.59 -18.60
CA VAL A 311 -24.87 -16.06 -19.63
C VAL A 311 -25.00 -17.59 -19.69
N ASP A 312 -24.08 -18.32 -19.07
CA ASP A 312 -24.09 -19.77 -19.02
C ASP A 312 -24.99 -20.26 -17.88
N ARG A 313 -26.11 -20.92 -18.22
CA ARG A 313 -27.05 -21.48 -17.24
C ARG A 313 -26.45 -22.61 -16.40
N LEU A 314 -25.34 -23.20 -16.85
CA LEU A 314 -24.61 -24.23 -16.14
C LEU A 314 -23.47 -23.66 -15.28
N SER A 315 -23.28 -22.34 -15.26
CA SER A 315 -22.24 -21.71 -14.43
C SER A 315 -22.50 -21.98 -12.96
N PHE A 316 -21.49 -22.53 -12.28
CA PHE A 316 -21.52 -22.66 -10.82
C PHE A 316 -20.96 -21.43 -10.12
N LEU A 317 -20.17 -20.59 -10.81
CA LEU A 317 -19.63 -19.34 -10.26
C LEU A 317 -20.71 -18.25 -10.17
N TRP A 318 -21.58 -18.12 -11.17
CA TRP A 318 -22.52 -17.00 -11.25
C TRP A 318 -23.50 -16.91 -10.07
N PRO A 319 -24.15 -18.00 -9.61
CA PRO A 319 -25.00 -17.95 -8.43
C PRO A 319 -24.23 -17.54 -7.16
N ARG A 320 -22.95 -17.90 -7.06
CA ARG A 320 -22.08 -17.56 -5.91
C ARG A 320 -21.67 -16.09 -5.91
N ILE A 321 -21.47 -15.50 -7.10
CA ILE A 321 -21.32 -14.05 -7.27
C ILE A 321 -22.60 -13.35 -6.77
N GLN A 322 -23.78 -13.83 -7.19
CA GLN A 322 -25.07 -13.24 -6.78
C GLN A 322 -25.29 -13.34 -5.26
N ASP A 323 -24.94 -14.45 -4.64
CA ASP A 323 -24.98 -14.60 -3.18
C ASP A 323 -24.04 -13.61 -2.47
N GLY A 324 -22.85 -13.36 -3.02
CA GLY A 324 -21.94 -12.33 -2.52
C GLY A 324 -22.54 -10.92 -2.56
N LEU A 325 -23.33 -10.60 -3.60
CA LEU A 325 -24.09 -9.34 -3.67
C LEU A 325 -25.15 -9.27 -2.56
N ARG A 326 -25.96 -10.33 -2.42
CA ARG A 326 -27.04 -10.42 -1.42
C ARG A 326 -26.51 -10.32 0.01
N LEU A 327 -25.36 -10.95 0.29
CA LEU A 327 -24.69 -10.88 1.60
C LEU A 327 -24.50 -9.43 2.04
N PHE A 328 -24.06 -8.54 1.14
CA PHE A 328 -23.88 -7.12 1.45
C PHE A 328 -25.09 -6.26 1.11
N GLY A 329 -26.20 -6.85 0.67
CA GLY A 329 -27.43 -6.12 0.33
C GLY A 329 -27.37 -5.33 -0.96
N ALA A 330 -26.56 -5.77 -1.90
CA ALA A 330 -26.58 -5.32 -3.28
C ALA A 330 -27.39 -6.30 -4.15
N GLU A 331 -27.92 -5.79 -5.25
CA GLU A 331 -28.58 -6.56 -6.29
C GLU A 331 -27.75 -6.60 -7.58
N TRP A 332 -28.18 -7.43 -8.53
CA TRP A 332 -27.50 -7.55 -9.82
C TRP A 332 -27.47 -6.20 -10.57
N GLY A 333 -28.53 -5.39 -10.44
CA GLY A 333 -28.65 -4.08 -11.08
C GLY A 333 -27.67 -3.04 -10.51
N ASP A 334 -27.10 -3.31 -9.34
CA ASP A 334 -26.13 -2.43 -8.70
C ASP A 334 -24.70 -2.65 -9.22
N VAL A 335 -24.45 -3.77 -9.89
CA VAL A 335 -23.12 -4.11 -10.39
C VAL A 335 -22.76 -3.19 -11.54
N VAL A 336 -21.58 -2.56 -11.46
CA VAL A 336 -21.08 -1.64 -12.49
C VAL A 336 -19.86 -2.19 -13.22
N GLY A 337 -19.20 -3.19 -12.65
CA GLY A 337 -18.18 -3.93 -13.38
C GLY A 337 -17.51 -5.03 -12.55
N ILE A 338 -16.92 -6.00 -13.25
CA ILE A 338 -16.20 -7.13 -12.64
C ILE A 338 -14.80 -7.19 -13.25
N THR A 339 -13.81 -7.36 -12.38
CA THR A 339 -12.40 -7.60 -12.75
C THR A 339 -11.88 -8.85 -12.05
N SER A 340 -10.76 -9.38 -12.54
CA SER A 340 -10.03 -10.43 -11.84
C SER A 340 -8.56 -10.08 -11.72
N PHE A 341 -7.95 -10.54 -10.63
CA PHE A 341 -6.52 -10.42 -10.39
C PHE A 341 -6.01 -11.65 -9.63
N THR A 342 -4.73 -11.97 -9.84
CA THR A 342 -4.03 -13.03 -9.11
C THR A 342 -3.14 -12.38 -8.07
N LEU A 343 -3.14 -12.95 -6.88
CA LEU A 343 -2.28 -12.57 -5.77
C LEU A 343 -1.28 -13.68 -5.55
N GLY A 344 -0.01 -13.31 -5.46
CA GLY A 344 1.07 -14.21 -5.09
C GLY A 344 2.05 -13.43 -4.23
N MET A 345 2.77 -14.15 -3.38
CA MET A 345 3.77 -13.55 -2.50
C MET A 345 5.16 -14.02 -2.88
N THR A 346 6.10 -13.11 -2.74
CA THR A 346 7.54 -13.37 -2.90
C THR A 346 8.26 -12.64 -1.78
N GLN A 347 9.48 -13.03 -1.43
CA GLN A 347 10.31 -12.35 -0.45
C GLN A 347 11.46 -11.67 -1.19
N ASN A 348 11.64 -10.36 -1.03
CA ASN A 348 12.85 -9.70 -1.54
C ASN A 348 13.95 -9.81 -0.49
N SER A 349 15.18 -10.05 -0.94
CA SER A 349 16.34 -10.08 -0.07
C SER A 349 16.87 -8.68 0.25
N ARG A 350 16.68 -7.71 -0.65
CA ARG A 350 17.12 -6.32 -0.48
C ARG A 350 16.10 -5.32 -1.02
N PHE A 351 16.09 -4.14 -0.40
CA PHE A 351 15.28 -2.99 -0.84
C PHE A 351 16.12 -1.80 -1.29
N THR A 352 17.42 -1.83 -1.01
CA THR A 352 18.40 -0.81 -1.37
C THR A 352 19.47 -1.41 -2.27
N ALA A 353 19.78 -0.74 -3.38
CA ALA A 353 20.87 -1.10 -4.28
C ALA A 353 21.77 0.11 -4.52
N GLN A 354 23.09 -0.12 -4.54
CA GLN A 354 24.04 0.89 -5.00
C GLN A 354 24.15 0.81 -6.53
N LEU A 355 23.93 1.93 -7.21
CA LEU A 355 24.03 2.02 -8.67
C LEU A 355 25.43 2.44 -9.13
N SER A 356 26.04 3.38 -8.39
CA SER A 356 27.42 3.86 -8.60
C SER A 356 27.93 4.50 -7.31
N ALA A 357 29.13 5.09 -7.32
CA ALA A 357 29.64 5.83 -6.17
C ALA A 357 28.66 6.98 -5.81
N GLY A 358 28.14 6.96 -4.59
CA GLY A 358 27.21 7.99 -4.11
C GLY A 358 25.76 7.89 -4.62
N SER A 359 25.44 6.93 -5.49
CA SER A 359 24.11 6.80 -6.10
C SER A 359 23.41 5.50 -5.75
N TYR A 360 22.11 5.59 -5.44
CA TYR A 360 21.34 4.50 -4.85
C TYR A 360 19.95 4.37 -5.45
N ALA A 361 19.46 3.14 -5.54
CA ALA A 361 18.09 2.82 -5.92
C ALA A 361 17.35 2.14 -4.77
N PHE A 362 16.05 2.40 -4.69
CA PHE A 362 15.18 1.91 -3.62
C PHE A 362 13.91 1.31 -4.20
N LEU A 363 13.53 0.12 -3.75
CA LEU A 363 12.23 -0.45 -4.06
C LEU A 363 11.20 0.09 -3.06
N LEU A 364 10.08 0.62 -3.57
CA LEU A 364 8.98 1.13 -2.75
C LEU A 364 7.62 0.64 -3.28
N GLY A 365 6.58 0.71 -2.44
CA GLY A 365 5.22 0.31 -2.84
C GLY A 365 5.15 -1.13 -3.35
N ASP A 366 4.32 -1.38 -4.34
CA ASP A 366 4.14 -2.72 -4.92
C ASP A 366 5.41 -3.24 -5.63
N ALA A 367 6.33 -2.36 -6.05
CA ALA A 367 7.61 -2.77 -6.63
C ALA A 367 8.53 -3.41 -5.58
N ALA A 368 8.41 -2.98 -4.32
CA ALA A 368 9.01 -3.65 -3.17
C ALA A 368 8.13 -4.79 -2.68
N ASN A 369 6.99 -4.46 -2.11
CA ASN A 369 6.14 -5.40 -1.41
C ASN A 369 4.78 -5.44 -2.11
N SER A 370 4.68 -6.25 -3.17
CA SER A 370 3.38 -6.63 -3.72
C SER A 370 2.61 -7.37 -2.63
N LEU A 371 1.55 -6.76 -2.13
CA LEU A 371 0.77 -7.29 -1.02
C LEU A 371 -0.44 -8.09 -1.48
N HIS A 372 -0.81 -9.03 -0.61
CA HIS A 372 -2.04 -9.78 -0.64
C HIS A 372 -3.27 -8.91 -0.31
N PHE A 373 -4.45 -9.44 -0.63
CA PHE A 373 -5.78 -8.84 -0.53
C PHE A 373 -6.31 -8.63 0.90
N TRP A 374 -5.42 -8.36 1.86
CA TRP A 374 -5.84 -7.95 3.20
C TRP A 374 -6.44 -6.53 3.16
N PRO A 375 -7.62 -6.29 3.78
CA PRO A 375 -8.31 -5.01 3.70
C PRO A 375 -7.43 -3.85 4.18
N GLY A 376 -7.33 -2.80 3.35
CA GLY A 376 -6.73 -1.53 3.76
C GLY A 376 -5.23 -1.55 4.05
N ARG A 377 -4.42 -2.44 3.44
CA ARG A 377 -2.96 -2.51 3.71
C ARG A 377 -2.07 -2.06 2.56
N GLY A 378 -2.35 -2.50 1.33
CA GLY A 378 -1.51 -2.25 0.14
C GLY A 378 -0.93 -0.84 0.04
N LEU A 379 -1.80 0.17 -0.03
CA LEU A 379 -1.37 1.56 -0.12
C LEU A 379 -0.70 2.07 1.18
N ASN A 380 -1.17 1.64 2.36
CA ASN A 380 -0.56 2.05 3.63
C ASN A 380 0.89 1.58 3.71
N THR A 381 1.17 0.33 3.39
CA THR A 381 2.53 -0.22 3.31
C THR A 381 3.39 0.52 2.30
N GLY A 382 2.83 0.82 1.13
CA GLY A 382 3.54 1.64 0.14
C GLY A 382 3.89 3.04 0.65
N LEU A 383 2.96 3.72 1.32
CA LEU A 383 3.23 5.03 1.92
C LEU A 383 4.21 4.94 3.09
N LYS A 384 4.13 3.92 3.95
CA LYS A 384 5.12 3.64 5.01
C LYS A 384 6.53 3.50 4.42
N SER A 385 6.68 2.76 3.31
CA SER A 385 7.97 2.62 2.62
C SER A 385 8.51 3.96 2.11
N ALA A 386 7.66 4.76 1.46
CA ALA A 386 8.03 6.08 0.95
C ALA A 386 8.45 7.03 2.08
N LEU A 387 7.65 7.12 3.15
CA LEU A 387 7.91 8.02 4.27
C LEU A 387 9.17 7.64 5.04
N SER A 388 9.48 6.34 5.14
CA SER A 388 10.75 5.84 5.70
C SER A 388 11.97 6.34 4.90
N LEU A 389 11.91 6.27 3.57
CA LEU A 389 12.98 6.80 2.72
C LEU A 389 13.08 8.32 2.83
N VAL A 390 11.94 9.03 2.83
CA VAL A 390 11.88 10.49 3.00
C VAL A 390 12.55 10.93 4.30
N GLY A 391 12.24 10.28 5.43
CA GLY A 391 12.89 10.57 6.73
C GLY A 391 14.40 10.29 6.71
N THR A 392 14.80 9.22 6.01
CA THR A 392 16.22 8.89 5.83
C THR A 392 16.94 9.97 5.02
N LEU A 393 16.38 10.40 3.88
CA LEU A 393 16.95 11.47 3.07
C LEU A 393 17.00 12.79 3.84
N LYS A 394 15.95 13.14 4.58
CA LYS A 394 15.91 14.35 5.42
C LYS A 394 16.99 14.35 6.50
N SER A 395 17.24 13.21 7.14
CA SER A 395 18.24 13.10 8.21
C SER A 395 19.67 13.05 7.68
N ARG A 396 19.90 12.48 6.48
CA ARG A 396 21.24 12.21 5.95
C ARG A 396 21.73 13.23 4.93
N TRP A 397 20.85 13.82 4.14
CA TRP A 397 21.26 14.77 3.10
C TRP A 397 21.74 16.09 3.71
N ARG A 398 23.01 16.43 3.48
CA ARG A 398 23.66 17.67 3.95
C ARG A 398 24.47 18.36 2.84
N GLY A 399 24.19 18.03 1.58
CA GLY A 399 25.00 18.39 0.41
C GLY A 399 26.32 17.61 0.32
N LYS A 400 26.37 16.40 0.89
CA LYS A 400 27.51 15.49 0.83
C LYS A 400 27.09 14.18 0.16
N PRO A 401 27.99 13.47 -0.55
CA PRO A 401 27.68 12.18 -1.14
C PRO A 401 27.11 11.20 -0.11
N LEU A 402 26.04 10.53 -0.49
CA LEU A 402 25.38 9.51 0.32
C LEU A 402 26.24 8.25 0.34
N ARG A 403 26.16 7.47 1.43
CA ARG A 403 26.84 6.19 1.58
C ARG A 403 25.80 5.10 1.85
N LEU A 404 26.15 3.85 1.54
CA LEU A 404 25.26 2.72 1.76
C LEU A 404 24.82 2.62 3.23
N ALA A 405 25.75 2.88 4.17
CA ALA A 405 25.48 2.86 5.61
C ALA A 405 24.43 3.89 6.05
N ASP A 406 24.24 4.98 5.29
CA ASP A 406 23.24 6.00 5.61
C ASP A 406 21.80 5.46 5.46
N PHE A 407 21.63 4.35 4.71
CA PHE A 407 20.34 3.70 4.43
C PHE A 407 20.07 2.43 5.25
N ALA A 408 20.97 2.04 6.16
CA ALA A 408 20.80 0.81 6.96
C ALA A 408 19.46 0.79 7.74
N ALA A 409 19.05 1.94 8.27
CA ALA A 409 17.77 2.07 8.98
C ALA A 409 16.56 1.89 8.03
N HIS A 410 16.62 2.43 6.82
CA HIS A 410 15.57 2.25 5.82
C HIS A 410 15.49 0.79 5.35
N GLU A 411 16.63 0.16 5.07
CA GLU A 411 16.68 -1.26 4.70
C GLU A 411 16.06 -2.14 5.80
N GLY A 412 16.47 -1.96 7.06
CA GLY A 412 15.90 -2.67 8.20
C GLY A 412 14.40 -2.44 8.37
N TYR A 413 13.95 -1.19 8.16
CA TYR A 413 12.53 -0.84 8.17
C TYR A 413 11.74 -1.61 7.11
N MET A 414 12.27 -1.68 5.88
CA MET A 414 11.63 -2.38 4.77
C MET A 414 11.57 -3.89 5.00
N GLN A 415 12.59 -4.48 5.63
CA GLN A 415 12.59 -5.88 6.04
C GLN A 415 11.52 -6.16 7.10
N GLN A 416 11.41 -5.31 8.13
CA GLN A 416 10.34 -5.42 9.14
C GLN A 416 8.95 -5.29 8.52
N LEU A 417 8.79 -4.34 7.60
CA LEU A 417 7.55 -4.11 6.88
C LEU A 417 7.18 -5.31 6.01
N GLN A 418 8.14 -5.87 5.26
CA GLN A 418 7.93 -7.08 4.47
C GLN A 418 7.54 -8.27 5.34
N PHE A 419 8.32 -8.54 6.39
CA PHE A 419 8.07 -9.65 7.31
C PHE A 419 6.66 -9.56 7.88
N ARG A 420 6.29 -8.40 8.45
CA ARG A 420 4.98 -8.18 9.03
C ARG A 420 3.87 -8.41 8.01
N GLU A 421 3.89 -7.69 6.89
CA GLU A 421 2.74 -7.68 5.99
C GLU A 421 2.59 -9.02 5.24
N LYS A 422 3.71 -9.66 4.86
CA LYS A 422 3.67 -10.94 4.14
C LYS A 422 3.40 -12.13 5.06
N MET A 423 3.94 -12.16 6.28
CA MET A 423 3.63 -13.24 7.22
C MET A 423 2.15 -13.26 7.60
N ARG A 424 1.56 -12.08 7.84
CA ARG A 424 0.12 -11.98 8.16
C ARG A 424 -0.75 -12.44 7.00
N ALA A 425 -0.43 -11.96 5.79
CA ALA A 425 -1.08 -12.40 4.57
C ALA A 425 -0.98 -13.93 4.42
N TRP A 426 0.24 -14.46 4.54
CA TRP A 426 0.50 -15.91 4.48
C TRP A 426 -0.35 -16.69 5.47
N THR A 427 -0.33 -16.38 6.76
CA THR A 427 -1.15 -17.10 7.76
C THR A 427 -2.64 -17.12 7.38
N THR A 428 -3.13 -16.07 6.73
CA THR A 428 -4.52 -15.95 6.26
C THR A 428 -4.79 -16.72 4.98
N MET A 429 -3.76 -16.99 4.18
CA MET A 429 -3.86 -17.80 2.96
C MET A 429 -3.80 -19.29 3.26
N VAL A 430 -3.01 -19.70 4.27
CA VAL A 430 -2.81 -21.11 4.65
C VAL A 430 -3.58 -21.59 5.87
N MET A 431 -4.39 -20.73 6.52
CA MET A 431 -5.32 -21.04 7.61
C MET A 431 -5.15 -22.46 8.21
N PRO A 432 -4.21 -22.64 9.16
CA PRO A 432 -3.89 -23.96 9.68
C PRO A 432 -5.10 -24.66 10.33
N ASP A 433 -5.17 -25.99 10.24
CA ASP A 433 -6.17 -26.79 10.96
C ASP A 433 -5.85 -26.90 12.47
N GLU A 434 -6.68 -27.62 13.22
CA GLU A 434 -6.49 -27.84 14.67
C GLU A 434 -5.18 -28.56 14.99
N GLN A 435 -4.61 -29.30 14.02
CA GLN A 435 -3.32 -29.98 14.12
C GLN A 435 -2.15 -29.11 13.62
N GLY A 436 -2.42 -27.85 13.25
CA GLY A 436 -1.43 -26.91 12.75
C GLY A 436 -0.96 -27.16 11.32
N ARG A 437 -1.62 -28.06 10.57
CA ARG A 437 -1.26 -28.30 9.16
C ARG A 437 -1.81 -27.16 8.31
N PRO A 438 -0.99 -26.55 7.43
CA PRO A 438 -1.45 -25.47 6.58
C PRO A 438 -2.35 -26.02 5.46
N HIS A 439 -3.48 -25.36 5.24
CA HIS A 439 -4.41 -25.64 4.14
C HIS A 439 -4.70 -24.35 3.37
N GLY A 440 -4.61 -24.41 2.05
CA GLY A 440 -5.02 -23.28 1.22
C GLY A 440 -6.46 -22.85 1.54
N ILE A 441 -6.68 -21.56 1.71
CA ILE A 441 -8.03 -21.02 1.91
C ILE A 441 -8.97 -21.38 0.75
N GLU A 442 -8.45 -21.53 -0.47
CA GLU A 442 -9.21 -22.04 -1.61
C GLU A 442 -9.73 -23.47 -1.38
N ASP A 443 -8.93 -24.34 -0.75
CA ASP A 443 -9.34 -25.70 -0.41
C ASP A 443 -10.42 -25.72 0.68
N ARG A 444 -10.30 -24.84 1.67
CA ARG A 444 -11.33 -24.67 2.70
C ARG A 444 -12.66 -24.19 2.11
N ILE A 445 -12.62 -23.25 1.17
CA ILE A 445 -13.81 -22.78 0.45
C ILE A 445 -14.40 -23.91 -0.38
N ARG A 446 -13.56 -24.67 -1.10
CA ARG A 446 -13.95 -25.82 -1.93
C ARG A 446 -14.65 -26.91 -1.11
N ALA A 447 -14.07 -27.30 0.02
CA ALA A 447 -14.67 -28.25 0.96
C ALA A 447 -16.03 -27.77 1.50
N GLY A 448 -16.27 -26.45 1.48
CA GLY A 448 -17.56 -25.87 1.85
C GLY A 448 -18.70 -26.13 0.86
N PHE A 449 -18.41 -26.66 -0.34
CA PHE A 449 -19.43 -26.99 -1.34
C PHE A 449 -19.86 -28.46 -1.32
N GLU A 450 -19.25 -29.29 -0.48
CA GLU A 450 -19.48 -30.72 -0.44
C GLU A 450 -20.51 -31.11 0.64
N GLY A 451 -21.19 -32.24 0.40
CA GLY A 451 -22.04 -32.91 1.38
C GLY A 451 -23.46 -32.31 1.56
N PRO A 452 -24.32 -33.00 2.34
CA PRO A 452 -25.62 -32.45 2.71
C PRO A 452 -25.47 -31.25 3.65
N HIS A 453 -26.45 -30.36 3.62
CA HIS A 453 -26.44 -29.12 4.40
C HIS A 453 -27.65 -29.06 5.33
N ASP A 454 -27.42 -28.77 6.62
CA ASP A 454 -28.48 -28.34 7.54
C ASP A 454 -28.52 -26.81 7.55
N ARG A 455 -29.41 -26.24 6.74
CA ARG A 455 -29.54 -24.79 6.59
C ARG A 455 -29.70 -24.05 7.93
N GLN A 456 -30.48 -24.58 8.87
CA GLN A 456 -30.74 -23.90 10.13
C GLN A 456 -29.50 -23.90 11.03
N ALA A 457 -28.77 -25.02 11.08
CA ALA A 457 -27.49 -25.08 11.77
C ALA A 457 -26.46 -24.11 11.17
N LEU A 458 -26.36 -24.03 9.84
CA LEU A 458 -25.42 -23.14 9.16
C LEU A 458 -25.71 -21.66 9.45
N ILE A 459 -26.98 -21.25 9.39
CA ILE A 459 -27.38 -19.87 9.69
C ILE A 459 -27.12 -19.56 11.16
N GLY A 460 -27.51 -20.46 12.07
CA GLY A 460 -27.29 -20.30 13.51
C GLY A 460 -25.82 -20.10 13.87
N GLU A 461 -24.92 -20.90 13.29
CA GLU A 461 -23.48 -20.80 13.52
C GLU A 461 -22.88 -19.51 12.93
N LEU A 462 -23.21 -19.16 11.68
CA LEU A 462 -22.73 -17.91 11.07
C LEU A 462 -23.20 -16.70 11.85
N PHE A 463 -24.47 -16.69 12.24
CA PHE A 463 -25.04 -15.58 12.99
C PHE A 463 -24.42 -15.47 14.39
N ALA A 464 -24.13 -16.58 15.06
CA ALA A 464 -23.37 -16.57 16.31
C ALA A 464 -21.97 -15.93 16.11
N ARG A 465 -21.27 -16.24 15.02
CA ARG A 465 -19.99 -15.59 14.68
C ARG A 465 -20.16 -14.10 14.43
N VAL A 466 -21.17 -13.69 13.67
CA VAL A 466 -21.47 -12.26 13.42
C VAL A 466 -21.74 -11.53 14.73
N ARG A 467 -22.56 -12.07 15.62
CA ARG A 467 -22.82 -11.48 16.95
C ARG A 467 -21.55 -11.36 17.79
N ALA A 468 -20.71 -12.40 17.83
CA ALA A 468 -19.42 -12.34 18.54
C ALA A 468 -18.51 -11.23 18.00
N VAL A 469 -18.49 -11.03 16.67
CA VAL A 469 -17.77 -9.92 16.04
C VAL A 469 -18.38 -8.58 16.42
N LYS A 470 -19.72 -8.43 16.35
CA LYS A 470 -20.42 -7.19 16.76
C LYS A 470 -20.07 -6.80 18.19
N SER A 471 -20.22 -7.72 19.14
CA SER A 471 -19.92 -7.46 20.57
C SER A 471 -18.47 -7.06 20.80
N ARG A 472 -17.52 -7.63 20.04
CA ARG A 472 -16.09 -7.29 20.11
C ARG A 472 -15.75 -5.91 19.52
N LEU A 473 -16.56 -5.42 18.59
CA LEU A 473 -16.29 -4.20 17.84
C LEU A 473 -17.12 -3.01 18.31
N VAL A 474 -18.18 -3.21 19.10
CA VAL A 474 -19.18 -2.18 19.45
C VAL A 474 -18.57 -0.84 19.91
N ASP A 475 -17.59 -0.86 20.82
CA ASP A 475 -16.96 0.36 21.36
C ASP A 475 -16.05 1.10 20.35
N ARG A 476 -15.78 0.46 19.22
CA ARG A 476 -14.86 0.94 18.18
C ARG A 476 -15.56 1.10 16.84
N MET A 477 -16.88 1.00 16.78
CA MET A 477 -17.72 1.08 15.58
C MET A 477 -18.74 2.21 15.70
N GLY A 478 -19.37 2.55 14.58
CA GLY A 478 -20.56 3.41 14.55
C GLY A 478 -21.80 2.64 15.02
N SER A 479 -22.98 3.16 14.69
CA SER A 479 -24.25 2.47 14.98
C SER A 479 -24.32 1.17 14.16
N LEU A 480 -24.26 0.02 14.84
CA LEU A 480 -24.39 -1.27 14.17
C LEU A 480 -25.87 -1.58 13.90
N ALA A 481 -26.14 -2.25 12.78
CA ALA A 481 -27.49 -2.71 12.45
C ALA A 481 -28.07 -3.65 13.53
N ALA A 482 -29.40 -3.73 13.56
CA ALA A 482 -30.13 -4.72 14.34
C ALA A 482 -29.83 -6.15 13.88
N ASP A 483 -30.10 -7.13 14.74
CA ASP A 483 -29.77 -8.53 14.50
C ASP A 483 -30.53 -9.12 13.31
N GLU A 484 -31.79 -8.69 13.12
CA GLU A 484 -32.68 -9.05 12.02
C GLU A 484 -32.05 -8.69 10.67
N TRP A 485 -31.38 -7.54 10.59
CA TRP A 485 -30.70 -7.11 9.36
C TRP A 485 -29.62 -8.08 8.91
N TYR A 486 -28.89 -8.71 9.84
CA TYR A 486 -27.88 -9.72 9.50
C TYR A 486 -28.52 -11.07 9.18
N LEU A 487 -29.55 -11.45 9.94
CA LEU A 487 -30.28 -12.71 9.73
C LEU A 487 -30.94 -12.76 8.35
N ASP A 488 -31.64 -11.70 7.94
CA ASP A 488 -32.28 -11.61 6.62
C ASP A 488 -31.29 -11.87 5.48
N ARG A 489 -30.04 -11.42 5.66
CA ARG A 489 -28.97 -11.57 4.66
C ARG A 489 -28.51 -13.00 4.61
N LEU A 490 -28.27 -13.63 5.76
CA LEU A 490 -27.92 -15.05 5.83
C LEU A 490 -29.06 -15.93 5.28
N HIS A 491 -30.31 -15.60 5.57
CA HIS A 491 -31.49 -16.29 5.02
C HIS A 491 -31.66 -16.13 3.50
N SER A 492 -31.02 -15.13 2.88
CA SER A 492 -31.08 -14.93 1.43
C SER A 492 -30.04 -15.73 0.63
N LEU A 493 -29.08 -16.38 1.30
CA LEU A 493 -27.98 -17.12 0.66
C LEU A 493 -28.34 -18.58 0.40
N SER A 494 -27.70 -19.19 -0.60
CA SER A 494 -27.76 -20.64 -0.80
C SER A 494 -27.03 -21.41 0.31
N ASP A 495 -27.42 -22.67 0.52
CA ASP A 495 -26.80 -23.54 1.53
C ASP A 495 -25.30 -23.76 1.27
N ALA A 496 -24.93 -23.93 0.00
CA ALA A 496 -23.54 -24.06 -0.43
C ALA A 496 -22.72 -22.80 -0.11
N THR A 497 -23.29 -21.60 -0.31
CA THR A 497 -22.62 -20.36 0.09
C THR A 497 -22.48 -20.30 1.61
N LEU A 498 -23.55 -20.54 2.38
CA LEU A 498 -23.50 -20.52 3.85
C LEU A 498 -22.41 -21.46 4.39
N LYS A 499 -22.35 -22.70 3.90
CA LYS A 499 -21.32 -23.66 4.31
C LYS A 499 -19.91 -23.20 3.93
N SER A 500 -19.73 -22.64 2.73
CA SER A 500 -18.44 -22.07 2.32
C SER A 500 -17.98 -20.90 3.21
N LEU A 501 -18.90 -20.04 3.66
CA LEU A 501 -18.57 -18.95 4.57
C LEU A 501 -18.10 -19.49 5.92
N LEU A 502 -18.75 -20.53 6.44
CA LEU A 502 -18.34 -21.19 7.69
C LEU A 502 -16.97 -21.84 7.59
N ASN A 503 -16.74 -22.64 6.54
CA ASN A 503 -15.48 -23.36 6.35
C ASN A 503 -14.31 -22.41 6.08
N SER A 504 -14.55 -21.26 5.46
CA SER A 504 -13.53 -20.23 5.28
C SER A 504 -13.03 -19.60 6.59
N ALA A 505 -13.73 -19.85 7.71
CA ALA A 505 -13.45 -19.31 9.05
C ALA A 505 -13.46 -17.76 9.10
N PRO A 506 -13.57 -17.13 10.28
CA PRO A 506 -13.45 -15.69 10.39
C PRO A 506 -12.03 -15.21 10.08
N TRP A 507 -11.88 -13.92 9.73
CA TRP A 507 -10.55 -13.32 9.62
C TRP A 507 -9.85 -13.37 10.99
N ILE A 508 -8.63 -13.89 11.02
CA ILE A 508 -7.80 -14.10 12.23
C ILE A 508 -7.19 -12.80 12.79
N THR A 509 -7.95 -11.71 12.79
CA THR A 509 -7.48 -10.33 13.06
C THR A 509 -6.78 -10.13 14.41
N ARG A 510 -6.95 -11.05 15.37
CA ARG A 510 -6.25 -11.02 16.67
C ARG A 510 -4.88 -11.68 16.60
N GLU A 511 -4.81 -12.89 16.02
CA GLU A 511 -3.58 -13.69 15.93
C GLU A 511 -2.56 -13.02 15.03
N VAL A 512 -3.03 -12.50 13.89
CA VAL A 512 -2.19 -11.69 13.00
C VAL A 512 -2.16 -10.22 13.42
N GLY A 513 -2.71 -9.85 14.58
CA GLY A 513 -2.62 -8.51 15.17
C GLY A 513 -1.22 -8.22 15.75
N GLY A 514 -1.06 -7.12 16.49
CA GLY A 514 0.21 -6.78 17.20
C GLY A 514 0.86 -5.46 16.77
N ASP A 515 2.11 -5.22 17.20
CA ASP A 515 2.83 -3.94 17.10
C ASP A 515 3.08 -3.47 15.68
N GLU A 516 2.53 -2.34 15.28
CA GLU A 516 2.70 -1.81 13.93
C GLU A 516 4.14 -1.38 13.65
N VAL A 517 4.57 -1.55 12.39
CA VAL A 517 5.80 -0.87 11.94
C VAL A 517 5.49 0.62 11.94
N PRO A 518 6.09 1.42 12.85
CA PRO A 518 5.65 2.79 13.08
C PRO A 518 6.02 3.66 11.88
N VAL A 519 5.20 4.66 11.59
CA VAL A 519 5.64 5.76 10.72
C VAL A 519 6.34 6.76 11.61
N GLN A 520 7.62 7.01 11.35
CA GLN A 520 8.34 8.06 12.08
C GLN A 520 7.67 9.41 11.78
N PRO A 521 7.35 10.22 12.81
CA PRO A 521 6.86 11.57 12.61
C PRO A 521 7.83 12.37 11.74
N LEU A 522 7.29 13.10 10.77
CA LEU A 522 8.06 13.99 9.91
C LEU A 522 7.62 15.43 10.18
N ASP A 523 8.56 16.25 10.63
CA ASP A 523 8.32 17.66 10.90
C ASP A 523 8.42 18.47 9.60
N TYR A 524 7.29 18.66 8.94
CA TYR A 524 7.20 19.51 7.76
C TYR A 524 7.35 20.99 8.16
N PRO A 525 8.13 21.79 7.41
CA PRO A 525 8.22 23.23 7.65
C PRO A 525 6.83 23.88 7.60
N ALA A 526 6.58 24.86 8.48
CA ALA A 526 5.38 25.67 8.41
C ALA A 526 5.25 26.31 7.02
N GLU A 527 4.04 26.26 6.45
CA GLU A 527 3.80 26.84 5.13
C GLU A 527 4.08 28.34 5.17
N ARG A 528 5.07 28.80 4.40
CA ARG A 528 5.20 30.22 4.11
C ARG A 528 4.02 30.58 3.22
N GLY A 529 3.11 31.42 3.73
CA GLY A 529 1.94 31.87 3.00
C GLY A 529 2.32 32.27 1.58
N ALA A 530 1.69 31.65 0.58
CA ALA A 530 1.78 32.13 -0.78
C ALA A 530 1.32 33.58 -0.76
N ARG A 531 2.22 34.52 -1.12
CA ARG A 531 1.81 35.87 -1.47
C ARG A 531 0.81 35.71 -2.61
N VAL A 532 -0.47 35.85 -2.30
CA VAL A 532 -1.50 36.11 -3.28
C VAL A 532 -1.08 37.43 -3.92
N LEU A 533 -0.49 37.35 -5.11
CA LEU A 533 -0.46 38.50 -6.01
C LEU A 533 -1.91 38.72 -6.40
N ALA A 534 -2.60 39.54 -5.61
CA ALA A 534 -3.86 40.14 -6.00
C ALA A 534 -3.55 41.01 -7.21
N LEU A 535 -3.91 40.52 -8.40
CA LEU A 535 -4.02 41.37 -9.58
C LEU A 535 -5.27 42.23 -9.37
N ALA A 536 -5.03 43.55 -9.36
CA ALA A 536 -6.05 44.59 -9.40
C ALA A 536 -6.75 44.63 -10.77
#